data_AF-A0A511MHF0-F1
#
_entry.id   AF-A0A511MHF0-F1
#
_cell.length_a   1.000
_cell.length_b   1.000
_cell.length_c   1.000
_cell.angle_alpha   90.00
_cell.angle_beta   90.00
_cell.angle_gamma   90.00
#
_symmetry.space_group_name_H-M   'P 1'
#
loop_
_entity.id
_entity.type
_entity.pdbx_description
1 polymer ?
#
loop_
_entity_poly.entity_id
_entity_poly.type
_entity_poly.pdbx_seq_one_letter_code
_entity_poly.pdbx_strand_id
1 'polypeptide(L)'
;MGSEDEESRDDMTPQQSYYAELFHLEQFGTPEQVAQFSAGGPPPPRKADGVTGKILFYEANMPTLEEFAGLLAEMETSGWITSEVREKVEGLPRAQGVAELKVRMVEPDCGQPSPAAGTE
;
A
#
# COMPACT_ATOMS: atom_id res chain seq x y z
N MET A 1 -18.74 25.43 25.09
CA MET A 1 -18.46 25.31 23.66
C MET A 1 -17.01 25.70 23.44
N GLY A 2 -16.16 24.70 23.33
CA GLY A 2 -14.74 24.81 23.00
C GLY A 2 -14.38 23.44 22.46
N SER A 3 -14.26 23.36 21.14
CA SER A 3 -14.31 22.14 20.34
C SER A 3 -13.14 21.22 20.66
N GLU A 4 -13.44 20.01 21.13
CA GLU A 4 -12.49 18.91 21.39
C GLU A 4 -12.13 18.16 20.09
N ASP A 5 -12.04 18.86 18.95
CA ASP A 5 -11.91 18.26 17.61
C ASP A 5 -10.50 18.47 16.98
N GLU A 6 -9.46 18.67 17.80
CA GLU A 6 -8.06 18.77 17.33
C GLU A 6 -7.19 17.54 17.68
N GLU A 7 -7.76 16.44 18.19
CA GLU A 7 -6.98 15.30 18.71
C GLU A 7 -6.72 14.17 17.69
N SER A 8 -7.14 14.28 16.43
CA SER A 8 -7.08 13.17 15.46
C SER A 8 -6.02 13.30 14.35
N ARG A 9 -5.27 14.41 14.29
CA ARG A 9 -4.22 14.61 13.26
C ARG A 9 -2.84 14.10 13.66
N ASP A 10 -2.57 13.93 14.95
CA ASP A 10 -1.25 13.49 15.45
C ASP A 10 -1.00 11.97 15.29
N ASP A 11 -2.03 11.18 14.98
CA ASP A 11 -1.90 9.72 14.82
C ASP A 11 -1.54 9.25 13.40
N MET A 12 -1.56 10.14 12.41
CA MET A 12 -1.25 9.77 11.02
C MET A 12 0.25 9.73 10.76
N THR A 13 0.70 8.70 10.05
CA THR A 13 2.08 8.67 9.53
C THR A 13 2.26 9.79 8.50
N PRO A 14 3.51 10.22 8.23
CA PRO A 14 3.78 11.15 7.14
C PRO A 14 3.25 10.66 5.79
N GLN A 15 3.24 9.35 5.56
CA GLN A 15 2.75 8.76 4.32
C GLN A 15 1.22 8.80 4.24
N GLN A 16 0.52 8.52 5.34
CA GLN A 16 -0.94 8.67 5.42
C GLN A 16 -1.36 10.13 5.19
N SER A 17 -0.67 11.08 5.83
CA SER A 17 -0.92 12.51 5.62
C SER A 17 -0.66 12.94 4.17
N TYR A 18 0.40 12.42 3.55
CA TYR A 18 0.69 12.66 2.13
C TYR A 18 -0.44 12.19 1.23
N TYR A 19 -0.92 10.95 1.41
CA TYR A 19 -1.98 10.40 0.56
C TYR A 19 -3.35 11.04 0.84
N ALA A 20 -3.63 11.46 2.07
CA ALA A 20 -4.83 12.23 2.39
C ALA A 20 -4.85 13.59 1.69
N GLU A 21 -3.72 14.31 1.69
CA GLU A 21 -3.58 15.59 0.99
C GLU A 21 -3.62 15.41 -0.53
N LEU A 22 -2.94 14.39 -1.07
CA LEU A 22 -2.99 14.07 -2.49
C LEU A 22 -4.42 13.79 -2.95
N PHE A 23 -5.17 12.96 -2.21
CA PHE A 23 -6.57 12.67 -2.50
C PHE A 23 -7.44 13.94 -2.48
N HIS A 24 -7.23 14.83 -1.50
CA HIS A 24 -7.93 16.11 -1.43
C HIS A 24 -7.64 16.98 -2.66
N LEU A 25 -6.37 17.10 -3.07
CA LEU A 25 -5.97 17.86 -4.25
C LEU A 25 -6.48 17.25 -5.55
N GLU A 26 -6.55 15.92 -5.67
CA GLU A 26 -7.13 15.25 -6.83
C GLU A 26 -8.63 15.52 -6.99
N GLN A 27 -9.37 15.73 -5.88
CA GLN A 27 -10.80 16.02 -5.90
C GLN A 27 -11.12 17.50 -6.11
N PHE A 28 -10.33 18.39 -5.52
CA PHE A 28 -10.68 19.82 -5.42
C PHE A 28 -9.63 20.79 -5.97
N GLY A 29 -8.42 20.30 -6.26
CA GLY A 29 -7.31 21.11 -6.78
C GLY A 29 -7.27 21.17 -8.30
N THR A 30 -6.29 21.90 -8.83
CA THR A 30 -5.98 21.91 -10.26
C THR A 30 -4.95 20.82 -10.61
N PRO A 31 -4.88 20.37 -11.88
CA PRO A 31 -3.85 19.43 -12.31
C PRO A 31 -2.42 19.90 -12.00
N GLU A 32 -2.16 21.20 -12.10
CA GLU A 32 -0.84 21.78 -11.76
C GLU A 32 -0.53 21.67 -10.26
N GLN A 33 -1.53 21.85 -9.40
CA GLN A 33 -1.34 21.70 -7.94
C GLN A 33 -1.06 20.24 -7.58
N VAL A 34 -1.79 19.29 -8.19
CA VAL A 34 -1.54 17.85 -8.01
C VAL A 34 -0.13 17.49 -8.48
N ALA A 35 0.26 17.95 -9.67
CA ALA A 35 1.59 17.68 -10.23
C ALA A 35 2.71 18.30 -9.38
N GLN A 36 2.53 19.54 -8.89
CA GLN A 36 3.50 20.20 -8.03
C GLN A 36 3.64 19.49 -6.68
N PHE A 37 2.53 19.07 -6.08
CA PHE A 37 2.54 18.37 -4.79
C PHE A 37 3.18 16.98 -4.89
N SER A 38 2.83 16.21 -5.93
CA SER A 38 3.28 14.83 -6.11
C SER A 38 4.67 14.68 -6.74
N ALA A 39 5.31 15.76 -7.17
CA ALA A 39 6.61 15.73 -7.85
C ALA A 39 7.73 15.04 -7.05
N GLY A 40 7.67 15.10 -5.72
CA GLY A 40 8.62 14.44 -4.82
C GLY A 40 8.30 12.97 -4.52
N GLY A 41 7.11 12.49 -4.91
CA GLY A 41 6.59 11.19 -4.52
C GLY A 41 6.21 11.10 -3.05
N PRO A 42 5.68 9.93 -2.62
CA PRO A 42 5.32 9.69 -1.23
C PRO A 42 6.58 9.63 -0.33
N PRO A 43 6.48 10.05 0.95
CA PRO A 43 7.55 9.83 1.90
C PRO A 43 7.74 8.33 2.19
N PRO A 44 8.93 7.92 2.69
CA PRO A 44 9.20 6.54 3.07
C PRO A 44 8.18 6.03 4.12
N PRO A 45 7.74 4.77 4.00
CA PRO A 45 6.76 4.19 4.92
C PRO A 45 7.37 3.98 6.31
N ARG A 46 6.57 4.20 7.33
CA ARG A 46 6.82 3.80 8.72
C ARG A 46 6.17 2.44 8.98
N LYS A 47 6.49 1.84 10.13
CA LYS A 47 5.93 0.55 10.56
C LYS A 47 4.39 0.52 10.55
N ALA A 48 3.76 1.64 10.93
CA ALA A 48 2.30 1.77 10.96
C ALA A 48 1.65 1.78 9.57
N ASP A 49 2.41 2.03 8.50
CA ASP A 49 1.90 1.99 7.12
C ASP A 49 1.81 0.56 6.55
N GLY A 50 2.54 -0.38 7.16
CA GLY A 50 2.53 -1.79 6.80
C GLY A 50 2.91 -2.09 5.34
N VAL A 51 2.41 -3.20 4.82
CA VAL A 51 2.66 -3.67 3.45
C VAL A 51 2.08 -2.72 2.39
N THR A 52 0.92 -2.14 2.67
CA THR A 52 0.25 -1.15 1.81
C THR A 52 1.15 0.05 1.55
N GLY A 53 1.69 0.65 2.62
CA GLY A 53 2.58 1.79 2.49
C GLY A 53 3.87 1.50 1.72
N LYS A 54 4.42 0.29 1.89
CA LYS A 54 5.60 -0.17 1.14
C LYS A 54 5.31 -0.31 -0.34
N ILE A 55 4.20 -0.95 -0.72
CA ILE A 55 3.82 -1.12 -2.13
C ILE A 55 3.64 0.25 -2.80
N LEU A 56 2.93 1.18 -2.14
CA LEU A 56 2.69 2.52 -2.66
C LEU A 56 3.98 3.35 -2.78
N PHE A 57 4.90 3.23 -1.82
CA PHE A 57 6.21 3.87 -1.92
C PHE A 57 7.06 3.31 -3.08
N TYR A 58 7.01 2.00 -3.28
CA TYR A 58 7.81 1.30 -4.28
C TYR A 58 7.34 1.49 -5.73
N GLU A 59 6.14 2.00 -5.94
CA GLU A 59 5.67 2.43 -7.27
C GLU A 59 6.50 3.60 -7.80
N ALA A 60 6.83 4.57 -6.93
CA ALA A 60 7.67 5.72 -7.27
C ALA A 60 9.17 5.45 -7.04
N ASN A 61 9.51 4.50 -6.15
CA ASN A 61 10.88 4.23 -5.71
C ASN A 61 11.22 2.74 -5.87
N MET A 62 11.84 2.36 -6.99
CA MET A 62 12.09 0.95 -7.28
C MET A 62 12.87 0.24 -6.14
N PRO A 63 12.32 -0.83 -5.54
CA PRO A 63 12.95 -1.51 -4.42
C PRO A 63 14.21 -2.24 -4.88
N THR A 64 15.18 -2.43 -3.99
CA THR A 64 16.25 -3.42 -4.17
C THR A 64 15.70 -4.85 -4.22
N LEU A 65 16.52 -5.81 -4.65
CA LEU A 65 16.11 -7.23 -4.64
C LEU A 65 15.79 -7.71 -3.22
N GLU A 66 16.59 -7.30 -2.23
CA GLU A 66 16.40 -7.67 -0.83
C GLU A 66 15.14 -7.06 -0.24
N GLU A 67 14.88 -5.77 -0.50
CA GLU A 67 13.65 -5.10 -0.08
C GLU A 67 12.41 -5.72 -0.70
N PHE A 68 12.48 -6.08 -1.98
CA PHE A 68 11.38 -6.74 -2.67
C PHE A 68 11.10 -8.14 -2.11
N ALA A 69 12.15 -8.94 -1.90
CA ALA A 69 12.01 -10.26 -1.27
C ALA A 69 11.46 -10.15 0.17
N GLY A 70 11.91 -9.15 0.93
CA GLY A 70 11.42 -8.87 2.28
C GLY A 70 9.93 -8.49 2.29
N LEU A 71 9.49 -7.67 1.33
CA LEU A 71 8.07 -7.34 1.15
C LEU A 71 7.24 -8.59 0.87
N LEU A 72 7.66 -9.45 -0.06
CA LEU A 72 6.94 -10.69 -0.38
C LEU A 72 6.82 -11.62 0.83
N ALA A 73 7.90 -11.78 1.61
CA ALA A 73 7.87 -12.59 2.83
C ALA A 73 6.93 -12.01 3.89
N GLU A 74 6.91 -10.68 4.05
CA GLU A 74 6.01 -10.00 4.99
C GLU A 74 4.55 -10.14 4.57
N MET A 75 4.25 -10.00 3.27
CA MET A 75 2.90 -10.19 2.72
C MET A 75 2.43 -11.63 2.89
N GLU A 76 3.28 -12.62 2.63
CA GLU A 76 2.95 -14.04 2.85
C GLU A 76 2.68 -14.33 4.34
N THR A 77 3.57 -13.87 5.23
CA THR A 77 3.43 -14.07 6.68
C THR A 77 2.17 -13.41 7.22
N SER A 78 1.78 -12.26 6.65
CA SER A 78 0.60 -11.50 7.03
C SER A 78 -0.68 -12.01 6.35
N GLY A 79 -0.60 -13.07 5.53
CA GLY A 79 -1.74 -13.67 4.84
C GLY A 79 -2.28 -12.87 3.66
N TRP A 80 -1.56 -11.85 3.18
CA TRP A 80 -1.95 -11.06 2.01
C TRP A 80 -1.77 -11.81 0.69
N ILE A 81 -0.81 -12.73 0.64
CA ILE A 81 -0.54 -13.59 -0.52
C ILE A 81 -0.25 -15.01 -0.05
N THR A 82 -0.50 -16.00 -0.92
CA THR A 82 -0.07 -17.38 -0.71
C THR A 82 1.38 -17.59 -1.18
N SER A 83 1.99 -18.71 -0.81
CA SER A 83 3.30 -19.12 -1.32
C SER A 83 3.34 -19.21 -2.85
N GLU A 84 2.27 -19.70 -3.47
CA GLU A 84 2.15 -19.79 -4.93
C GLU A 84 2.17 -18.40 -5.59
N VAL A 85 1.47 -17.42 -4.99
CA VAL A 85 1.49 -16.04 -5.47
C VAL A 85 2.88 -15.43 -5.27
N ARG A 86 3.51 -15.69 -4.13
CA ARG A 86 4.89 -15.25 -3.87
C ARG A 86 5.86 -15.75 -4.94
N GLU A 87 5.85 -17.05 -5.25
CA GLU A 87 6.73 -17.65 -6.27
C GLU A 87 6.46 -17.03 -7.66
N LYS A 88 5.19 -16.84 -8.02
CA LYS A 88 4.81 -16.20 -9.28
C LYS A 88 5.35 -14.77 -9.37
N VAL A 89 5.24 -13.99 -8.30
CA VAL A 89 5.65 -12.58 -8.26
C VAL A 89 7.17 -12.44 -8.19
N GLU A 90 7.86 -13.33 -7.48
CA GLU A 90 9.32 -13.36 -7.37
C GLU A 90 10.00 -13.59 -8.74
N GLY A 91 9.35 -14.33 -9.63
CA GLY A 91 9.81 -14.54 -11.01
C GLY A 91 9.66 -13.33 -11.94
N LEU A 92 8.98 -12.26 -11.51
CA LEU A 92 8.75 -11.07 -12.33
C LEU A 92 9.87 -10.04 -12.17
N PRO A 93 10.10 -9.18 -13.18
CA PRO A 93 10.84 -7.94 -12.97
C PRO A 93 10.21 -7.13 -11.83
N ARG A 94 11.02 -6.62 -10.90
CA ARG A 94 10.54 -5.89 -9.70
C ARG A 94 9.48 -4.84 -9.98
N ALA A 95 9.62 -4.06 -11.06
CA ALA A 95 8.62 -3.07 -11.46
C ALA A 95 7.25 -3.70 -11.78
N GLN A 96 7.23 -4.84 -12.49
CA GLN A 96 6.01 -5.60 -12.76
C GLN A 96 5.49 -6.30 -11.51
N GLY A 97 6.38 -6.79 -10.65
CA GLY A 97 6.01 -7.39 -9.37
C GLY A 97 5.31 -6.39 -8.45
N VAL A 98 5.84 -5.17 -8.28
CA VAL A 98 5.19 -4.11 -7.50
C VAL A 98 3.83 -3.73 -8.10
N ALA A 99 3.72 -3.64 -9.43
CA ALA A 99 2.46 -3.36 -10.10
C ALA A 99 1.41 -4.46 -9.86
N GLU A 100 1.79 -5.74 -9.97
CA GLU A 100 0.93 -6.90 -9.67
C GLU A 100 0.44 -6.88 -8.22
N LEU A 101 1.34 -6.60 -7.26
CA LEU A 101 0.97 -6.47 -5.85
C LEU A 101 -0.01 -5.32 -5.61
N LYS A 102 0.16 -4.19 -6.29
CA LYS A 102 -0.76 -3.04 -6.22
C LYS A 102 -2.16 -3.39 -6.75
N VAL A 103 -2.26 -4.11 -7.86
CA VAL A 103 -3.56 -4.54 -8.42
C VAL A 103 -4.32 -5.41 -7.41
N ARG A 104 -3.61 -6.36 -6.77
CA ARG A 104 -4.16 -7.24 -5.72
C ARG A 104 -4.59 -6.52 -4.44
N MET A 105 -4.12 -5.29 -4.20
CA MET A 105 -4.62 -4.48 -3.10
C MET A 105 -6.02 -3.91 -3.39
N VAL A 106 -6.34 -3.67 -4.66
CA VAL A 106 -7.61 -3.06 -5.09
C VAL A 106 -8.69 -4.12 -5.31
N GLU A 107 -8.29 -5.27 -5.86
CA GLU A 107 -9.15 -6.43 -5.98
C GLU A 107 -8.83 -7.37 -4.82
N PRO A 108 -9.62 -7.39 -3.72
CA PRO A 108 -9.50 -8.49 -2.78
C PRO A 108 -9.67 -9.77 -3.61
N ASP A 109 -8.77 -10.74 -3.42
CA ASP A 109 -8.85 -12.05 -4.06
C ASP A 109 -10.23 -12.64 -3.70
N CYS A 110 -11.24 -12.37 -4.54
CA CYS A 110 -12.58 -12.92 -4.52
C CYS A 110 -12.45 -14.38 -4.93
N GLY A 111 -11.88 -15.20 -4.04
CA GLY A 111 -11.42 -16.52 -4.46
C GLY A 111 -10.98 -17.47 -3.35
N GLN A 112 -11.06 -17.11 -2.06
CA GLN A 112 -10.99 -18.14 -1.03
C GLN A 112 -12.39 -18.65 -0.69
N PRO A 113 -12.73 -19.92 -0.98
CA PRO A 113 -13.89 -20.53 -0.36
C PRO A 113 -13.63 -20.51 1.16
N SER A 114 -14.52 -19.84 1.89
CA SER A 114 -14.63 -20.03 3.34
C SER A 114 -14.62 -21.55 3.60
N PRO A 115 -13.80 -22.07 4.55
CA PRO A 115 -13.83 -23.47 4.86
C PRO A 115 -15.29 -23.81 5.21
N ALA A 116 -15.86 -24.73 4.43
CA ALA A 116 -17.20 -25.21 4.63
C ALA A 116 -17.36 -25.54 6.11
N ALA A 117 -18.34 -24.91 6.77
CA ALA A 117 -18.78 -25.30 8.10
C ALA A 117 -19.34 -26.71 8.00
N GLY A 118 -18.44 -27.69 8.02
CA GLY A 118 -18.74 -29.06 8.36
C GLY A 118 -19.02 -29.07 9.85
N THR A 119 -20.30 -29.07 10.19
CA THR A 119 -20.75 -29.56 11.49
C THR A 119 -21.97 -30.42 11.20
N GLU A 120 -21.69 -31.71 11.27
CA GLU A 120 -22.52 -32.86 11.64
C GLU A 120 -24.02 -32.62 11.91
#